data_AF-A0A7Y9IEN9-F1
#
_entry.id   AF-A0A7Y9IEN9-F1
#
_cell.length_a   1.000
_cell.length_b   1.000
_cell.length_c   1.000
_cell.angle_alpha   90.00
_cell.angle_beta   90.00
_cell.angle_gamma   90.00
#
_symmetry.space_group_name_H-M   'P 1'
#
loop_
_entity.id
_entity.type
_entity.pdbx_description
1 polymer ?
#
loop_
_entity_poly.entity_id
_entity_poly.type
_entity_poly.pdbx_seq_one_letter_code
_entity_poly.pdbx_strand_id
1 'polypeptide(L)' 'MLLTRDGREQPAVAATVATFLAAAEVAGRPVEVIDVPAGRHGFDSLDHDVGSRTAVEAALDWVSGKIRAG' A
#
# COMPACT_ATOMS: atom_id res chain seq x y z
N MET A 1 -0.43 -4.93 9.65
CA MET A 1 0.15 -5.18 8.31
C MET A 1 0.00 -3.89 7.51
N LEU A 2 0.85 -3.63 6.53
CA LEU A 2 0.76 -2.45 5.67
C LEU A 2 0.56 -2.87 4.20
N LEU A 3 -0.25 -2.11 3.46
CA LEU A 3 -0.48 -2.27 2.03
C LEU A 3 -0.44 -0.89 1.35
N THR A 4 0.28 -0.76 0.23
CA THR A 4 0.13 0.39 -0.68
C THR A 4 -0.98 0.09 -1.69
N ARG A 5 -1.81 1.09 -2.02
CA ARG A 5 -2.92 0.96 -2.97
C ARG A 5 -2.78 1.97 -4.10
N ASP A 6 -2.64 1.44 -5.31
CA ASP A 6 -2.33 2.21 -6.51
C ASP A 6 -3.62 2.74 -7.16
N GLY A 7 -3.69 4.04 -7.41
CA GLY A 7 -4.90 4.68 -7.97
C GLY A 7 -5.13 4.41 -9.46
N ARG A 8 -4.10 3.96 -10.19
CA ARG A 8 -4.16 3.62 -11.62
C ARG A 8 -3.96 2.12 -11.88
N GLU A 9 -4.29 1.29 -10.90
CA GLU A 9 -4.20 -0.16 -11.02
C GLU A 9 -5.16 -0.73 -12.07
N GLN A 10 -4.79 -1.88 -12.62
CA GLN A 10 -5.65 -2.69 -13.45
C GLN A 10 -6.90 -3.12 -12.66
N PRO A 11 -8.12 -2.97 -13.23
CA PRO A 11 -9.36 -3.23 -12.49
C PRO A 11 -9.44 -4.63 -11.84
N ALA A 12 -8.89 -5.64 -12.51
CA ALA A 12 -8.86 -7.01 -11.98
C ALA A 12 -8.01 -7.13 -10.71
N VAL A 13 -6.89 -6.42 -10.61
CA VAL A 13 -6.02 -6.40 -9.43
C VAL A 13 -6.62 -5.52 -8.33
N ALA A 14 -7.18 -4.36 -8.69
CA ALA A 14 -7.86 -3.51 -7.72
C ALA A 14 -9.02 -4.25 -7.01
N ALA A 15 -9.77 -5.08 -7.75
CA ALA A 15 -10.85 -5.89 -7.19
C ALA A 15 -10.36 -6.95 -6.19
N THR A 16 -9.21 -7.58 -6.44
CA THR A 16 -8.65 -8.56 -5.50
C THR A 16 -8.09 -7.89 -4.25
N VAL A 17 -7.50 -6.69 -4.37
CA VAL A 17 -7.09 -5.86 -3.22
C VAL A 17 -8.29 -5.50 -2.35
N ALA A 18 -9.41 -5.05 -2.95
CA ALA A 18 -10.63 -4.75 -2.22
C ALA A 18 -11.17 -5.98 -1.47
N THR A 19 -11.17 -7.15 -2.14
CA THR A 19 -11.58 -8.43 -1.54
C THR A 19 -10.69 -8.80 -0.34
N PHE A 20 -9.38 -8.63 -0.48
CA PHE A 20 -8.41 -8.90 0.58
C PHE A 20 -8.64 -8.00 1.80
N LEU A 21 -8.84 -6.69 1.58
CA LEU A 21 -9.08 -5.73 2.67
C LEU A 21 -10.39 -6.04 3.42
N ALA A 22 -11.46 -6.38 2.70
CA ALA A 22 -12.72 -6.80 3.29
C ALA A 22 -12.56 -8.08 4.13
N ALA A 23 -11.82 -9.08 3.63
CA ALA A 23 -11.55 -10.30 4.38
C ALA A 23 -10.71 -10.04 5.65
N ALA A 24 -9.76 -9.11 5.58
CA ALA A 24 -8.93 -8.74 6.72
C ALA A 24 -9.76 -8.04 7.83
N GLU A 25 -10.71 -7.19 7.44
CA GLU A 25 -11.68 -6.57 8.34
C GLU A 25 -12.55 -7.62 9.04
N VAL A 26 -13.16 -8.54 8.28
CA VAL A 26 -13.98 -9.64 8.82
C VAL A 26 -13.17 -10.50 9.81
N ALA A 27 -11.89 -10.72 9.52
CA ALA A 27 -11.00 -11.49 10.39
C ALA A 27 -10.50 -10.71 11.63
N GLY A 28 -10.86 -9.44 11.79
CA GLY A 28 -10.34 -8.59 12.88
C GLY A 28 -8.83 -8.35 12.80
N ARG A 29 -8.25 -8.42 11.60
CA ARG A 29 -6.81 -8.22 11.36
C ARG A 29 -6.59 -6.90 10.61
N PRO A 30 -6.45 -5.77 11.32
CA PRO A 30 -6.35 -4.47 10.67
C PRO A 30 -5.14 -4.38 9.73
N VAL A 31 -5.39 -3.85 8.53
CA VAL A 31 -4.41 -3.53 7.51
C VAL A 31 -4.37 -2.02 7.36
N GLU A 32 -3.19 -1.44 7.59
CA GLU A 32 -2.95 -0.03 7.31
C GLU A 32 -2.75 0.13 5.80
N VAL A 33 -3.33 1.18 5.21
CA VAL A 33 -3.29 1.41 3.77
C VAL A 33 -2.67 2.76 3.47
N ILE A 34 -1.71 2.79 2.55
CA ILE A 34 -1.15 4.02 1.97
C ILE A 34 -1.67 4.12 0.53
N ASP A 35 -2.46 5.15 0.26
CA ASP A 35 -2.97 5.42 -1.08
C ASP A 35 -1.94 6.16 -1.94
N VAL A 36 -1.80 5.73 -3.20
CA VAL A 36 -0.92 6.34 -4.20
C VAL A 36 -1.77 6.71 -5.43
N PRO A 37 -2.50 7.84 -5.41
CA PRO A 37 -3.54 8.13 -6.40
C PRO A 37 -3.05 8.18 -7.85
N ALA A 38 -1.82 8.65 -8.08
CA ALA A 38 -1.21 8.71 -9.40
C ALA A 38 -0.39 7.46 -9.76
N GLY A 39 -0.18 6.55 -8.80
CA GLY A 39 0.65 5.36 -8.97
C GLY A 39 -0.02 4.32 -9.85
N ARG A 40 0.77 3.70 -10.72
CA ARG A 40 0.43 2.47 -11.44
C ARG A 40 1.06 1.26 -10.75
N HIS A 41 0.69 0.07 -11.20
CA HIS A 41 1.36 -1.16 -10.78
C HIS A 41 2.89 -1.04 -10.90
N GLY A 42 3.60 -1.24 -9.78
CA GLY A 42 5.05 -1.09 -9.70
C GLY A 42 5.54 0.37 -9.59
N PHE A 43 4.70 1.29 -9.11
CA PHE A 43 5.05 2.71 -8.96
C PHE A 43 6.35 2.92 -8.17
N ASP A 44 6.63 2.05 -7.21
CA ASP A 44 7.79 2.07 -6.32
C ASP A 44 9.12 1.98 -7.09
N SER A 45 9.09 1.35 -8.26
CA SER A 45 10.26 1.14 -9.11
C SER A 45 10.18 1.91 -10.43
N LEU A 46 8.98 2.05 -10.99
CA LEU A 46 8.76 2.55 -12.35
C LEU A 46 8.47 4.05 -12.42
N ASP A 47 8.02 4.65 -11.31
CA ASP A 47 7.60 6.03 -11.27
C ASP A 47 8.61 6.86 -10.46
N HIS A 48 8.96 8.03 -10.98
CA HIS A 48 9.98 8.92 -10.39
C HIS A 48 9.40 10.27 -9.95
N ASP A 49 8.11 10.27 -9.59
CA ASP A 49 7.40 11.44 -9.07
C ASP A 49 7.49 11.54 -7.54
N VAL A 50 6.97 12.63 -7.00
CA VAL A 50 7.00 12.92 -5.56
C VAL A 50 6.05 12.00 -4.79
N GLY A 51 4.87 11.72 -5.33
CA GLY A 51 3.87 10.87 -4.66
C GLY A 51 4.38 9.45 -4.46
N SER A 52 5.02 8.89 -5.49
CA SER A 52 5.66 7.57 -5.42
C SER A 52 6.75 7.51 -4.36
N ARG A 53 7.64 8.51 -4.31
CA ARG A 53 8.69 8.59 -3.28
C ARG A 53 8.12 8.71 -1.88
N THR A 54 7.15 9.60 -1.67
CA THR A 54 6.50 9.80 -0.37
C THR A 54 5.82 8.52 0.13
N ALA A 55 5.18 7.76 -0.75
CA ALA A 55 4.55 6.49 -0.37
C ALA A 55 5.58 5.44 0.06
N VAL A 56 6.71 5.33 -0.66
CA VAL A 56 7.81 4.42 -0.31
C VAL A 56 8.48 4.82 1.01
N GLU A 57 8.75 6.12 1.20
CA GLU A 57 9.32 6.66 2.44
C GLU A 57 8.41 6.37 3.64
N ALA A 58 7.11 6.63 3.51
CA ALA A 58 6.13 6.34 4.56
C ALA A 58 6.04 4.84 4.89
N ALA A 59 6.12 3.97 3.88
CA ALA A 59 6.13 2.52 4.10
C ALA A 59 7.42 2.06 4.80
N LEU A 60 8.57 2.62 4.43
CA LEU A 60 9.85 2.33 5.07
C LEU A 60 9.88 2.79 6.53
N ASP A 61 9.37 3.99 6.82
CA ASP A 61 9.25 4.51 8.18
C ASP A 61 8.35 3.62 9.04
N TRP A 62 7.22 3.17 8.48
CA TRP A 62 6.32 2.25 9.16
C TRP A 62 7.02 0.93 9.54
N VAL A 63 7.69 0.28 8.59
CA VAL A 63 8.41 -0.97 8.83
C VAL A 63 9.53 -0.77 9.85
N SER A 64 10.33 0.28 9.68
CA SER A 64 11.43 0.62 10.60
C SER A 64 10.93 0.84 12.03
N GLY A 65 9.78 1.50 12.18
CA GLY A 65 9.12 1.67 13.47
C GLY A 65 8.71 0.35 14.11
N LYS A 66 8.15 -0.60 13.34
CA LYS A 66 7.79 -1.92 13.87
C LYS A 66 9.01 -2.75 14.29
N ILE A 67 10.11 -2.69 13.52
CA ILE A 67 11.34 -3.41 13.85
C ILE A 67 11.96 -2.87 15.15
N ARG A 68 12.00 -1.55 15.34
CA ARG A 68 12.58 -0.94 16.54
C ARG A 68 11.77 -1.20 17.81
N ALA A 69 10.48 -1.48 17.68
CA ALA A 69 9.57 -1.71 18.80
C ALA A 69 9.50 -3.19 19.24
N GLY A 70 10.09 -4.12 18.48
CA GLY A 70 10.17 -5.54 18.79
C GLY A 70 11.52 -5.92 19.39
#